data_AF-A0A6P1TFT1-F1
#
_entry.id   AF-A0A6P1TFT1-F1
#
_cell.length_a   1.000
_cell.length_b   1.000
_cell.length_c   1.000
_cell.angle_alpha   90.00
_cell.angle_beta   90.00
_cell.angle_gamma   90.00
#
_symmetry.space_group_name_H-M   'P 1'
#
loop_
_entity.id
_entity.type
_entity.pdbx_description
1 polymer ?
#
loop_
_entity_poly.entity_id
_entity_poly.type
_entity_poly.pdbx_seq_one_letter_code
_entity_poly.pdbx_strand_id
1 'polypeptide(L)'
;MNKYIIALLMMLFFANVNAAIPREKEVPGVKENLSIPVPDGESFSNVRALWLQRVQEKCNFKEFKIIRYAERHEMYGDALSLNPATGKYEAPKFPASVSGVYQCLENS
;
A
#
# COMPACT_ATOMS: atom_id res chain seq x y z
N MET A 1 22.78 -45.74 34.03
CA MET A 1 22.43 -44.54 33.25
C MET A 1 21.32 -44.89 32.27
N ASN A 2 20.18 -44.19 32.37
CA ASN A 2 18.89 -44.63 31.83
C ASN A 2 18.80 -44.31 30.32
N LYS A 3 18.73 -45.35 29.48
CA LYS A 3 18.82 -45.25 28.00
C LYS A 3 17.69 -44.40 27.37
N TYR A 4 16.59 -44.23 28.10
CA TYR A 4 15.41 -43.47 27.69
C TYR A 4 15.62 -41.95 27.69
N ILE A 5 16.56 -41.43 28.49
CA ILE A 5 16.83 -39.98 28.57
C ILE A 5 17.52 -39.49 27.29
N ILE A 6 18.41 -40.31 26.72
CA ILE A 6 19.14 -39.98 25.48
C ILE A 6 18.18 -39.92 24.28
N ALA A 7 17.19 -40.84 24.25
CA ALA A 7 16.17 -40.86 23.20
C ALA A 7 15.24 -39.62 23.27
N LEU A 8 14.87 -39.18 24.48
CA LEU A 8 14.06 -37.98 24.68
C LEU A 8 14.80 -36.71 24.24
N LEU A 9 16.10 -36.63 24.51
CA LEU A 9 16.95 -35.49 24.12
C LEU A 9 17.14 -35.40 22.60
N MET A 10 17.25 -36.54 21.90
CA MET A 10 17.34 -36.53 20.43
C MET A 10 16.05 -36.07 19.76
N MET A 11 14.86 -36.34 20.31
CA MET A 11 13.60 -35.87 19.72
C MET A 11 13.45 -34.34 19.75
N LEU A 12 14.03 -33.65 20.73
CA LEU A 12 13.93 -32.19 20.85
C LEU A 12 14.73 -31.43 19.79
N PHE A 13 15.76 -32.05 19.20
CA PHE A 13 16.61 -31.38 18.20
C PHE A 13 16.03 -31.36 16.78
N PHE A 14 15.06 -32.23 16.46
CA PHE A 14 14.45 -32.28 15.12
C PHE A 14 13.33 -31.26 14.91
N ALA A 15 12.89 -30.53 15.94
CA ALA A 15 11.74 -29.61 15.86
C ALA A 15 12.08 -28.22 15.29
N ASN A 16 13.35 -27.87 15.10
CA ASN A 16 13.76 -26.58 14.53
C ASN A 16 13.87 -26.63 13.00
N VAL A 17 12.90 -27.25 12.33
CA VAL A 17 12.78 -27.11 10.88
C VAL A 17 12.42 -25.66 10.61
N ASN A 18 13.39 -24.89 10.12
CA ASN A 18 13.24 -23.52 9.69
C ASN A 18 11.97 -23.41 8.84
N ALA A 19 10.95 -22.74 9.38
CA ALA A 19 9.80 -22.32 8.58
C ALA A 19 10.34 -21.34 7.53
N ALA A 20 10.57 -21.83 6.31
CA ALA A 20 10.91 -20.98 5.18
C ALA A 20 9.71 -20.08 4.93
N ILE A 21 9.76 -18.84 5.42
CA ILE A 21 8.76 -17.83 5.13
C ILE A 21 8.83 -17.60 3.62
N PRO A 22 7.78 -17.90 2.83
CA PRO A 22 7.80 -17.63 1.41
C PRO A 22 7.95 -16.12 1.24
N ARG A 23 9.13 -15.68 0.77
CA ARG A 23 9.33 -14.29 0.36
C ARG A 23 8.68 -14.13 -0.99
N GLU A 24 7.87 -13.08 -1.12
CA GLU A 24 7.27 -12.72 -2.40
C GLU A 24 8.39 -12.49 -3.42
N LYS A 25 8.27 -13.09 -4.61
CA LYS A 25 9.28 -12.99 -5.67
C LYS A 25 9.49 -11.52 -6.01
N GLU A 26 10.74 -11.05 -5.91
CA GLU A 26 11.11 -9.70 -6.35
C GLU A 26 10.92 -9.62 -7.86
N VAL A 27 10.00 -8.76 -8.30
CA VAL A 27 9.77 -8.47 -9.71
C VAL A 27 10.64 -7.27 -10.06
N PRO A 28 11.45 -7.31 -11.13
CA PRO A 28 12.21 -6.14 -11.58
C PRO A 28 11.28 -5.02 -12.06
N GLY A 29 11.68 -3.76 -11.85
CA GLY A 29 10.92 -2.59 -12.30
C GLY A 29 10.96 -1.41 -11.33
N VAL A 30 10.54 -0.24 -11.82
CA VAL A 30 10.55 1.02 -11.07
C VAL A 30 9.29 1.15 -10.22
N LYS A 31 9.45 1.39 -8.92
CA LYS A 31 8.34 1.63 -7.98
C LYS A 31 8.05 3.11 -7.86
N GLU A 32 6.80 3.49 -8.01
CA GLU A 32 6.34 4.87 -7.91
C GLU A 32 5.06 4.97 -7.08
N ASN A 33 4.80 6.17 -6.56
CA ASN A 33 3.56 6.51 -5.87
C ASN A 33 2.70 7.43 -6.74
N LEU A 34 1.38 7.22 -6.68
CA LEU A 34 0.41 8.13 -7.28
C LEU A 34 -0.75 8.34 -6.32
N SER A 35 -1.11 9.61 -6.10
CA SER A 35 -2.28 10.01 -5.35
C SER A 35 -3.10 10.99 -6.17
N ILE A 36 -4.42 10.78 -6.19
CA ILE A 36 -5.39 11.61 -6.91
C ILE A 36 -6.48 12.00 -5.92
N PRO A 37 -6.75 13.30 -5.72
CA PRO A 37 -7.89 13.74 -4.93
C PRO A 37 -9.21 13.36 -5.64
N VAL A 38 -10.21 12.97 -4.87
CA VAL A 38 -11.58 12.75 -5.34
C VAL A 38 -12.30 14.10 -5.30
N PRO A 39 -12.75 14.63 -6.44
CA PRO A 39 -13.54 15.87 -6.47
C PRO A 39 -14.84 15.74 -5.68
N ASP A 40 -15.35 16.86 -5.16
CA ASP A 40 -16.63 16.88 -4.46
C ASP A 40 -17.75 16.35 -5.37
N GLY A 41 -18.51 15.35 -4.90
CA GLY A 41 -19.60 14.71 -5.65
C GLY A 41 -19.19 13.56 -6.57
N GLU A 42 -17.89 13.31 -6.76
CA GLU A 42 -17.40 12.14 -7.48
C GLU A 42 -17.30 10.90 -6.59
N SER A 43 -17.50 9.72 -7.19
CA SER A 43 -17.36 8.44 -6.49
C SER A 43 -15.92 7.93 -6.55
N PHE A 44 -15.52 7.15 -5.54
CA PHE A 44 -14.21 6.48 -5.55
C PHE A 44 -14.02 5.56 -6.76
N SER A 45 -15.09 4.94 -7.28
CA SER A 45 -15.00 4.06 -8.45
C SER A 45 -14.53 4.80 -9.70
N ASN A 46 -15.05 6.02 -9.92
CA ASN A 46 -14.67 6.84 -11.07
C ASN A 46 -13.20 7.26 -10.97
N VAL A 47 -12.80 7.72 -9.78
CA VAL A 47 -11.43 8.18 -9.53
C VAL A 47 -10.44 7.03 -9.54
N ARG A 48 -10.84 5.83 -9.14
CA ARG A 48 -10.03 4.61 -9.27
C ARG A 48 -9.74 4.28 -10.73
N ALA A 49 -10.73 4.40 -11.62
CA ALA A 49 -10.51 4.20 -13.05
C ALA A 49 -9.50 5.20 -13.60
N LEU A 50 -9.63 6.49 -13.23
CA LEU A 50 -8.66 7.53 -13.59
C LEU A 50 -7.27 7.25 -13.02
N TRP A 51 -7.19 6.72 -11.79
CA TRP A 51 -5.91 6.33 -11.18
C TRP A 51 -5.23 5.22 -11.98
N LEU A 52 -5.96 4.17 -12.33
CA LEU A 52 -5.44 3.06 -13.16
C LEU A 52 -5.00 3.55 -14.53
N GLN A 53 -5.79 4.41 -15.18
CA GLN A 53 -5.44 5.01 -16.47
C GLN A 53 -4.12 5.79 -16.38
N ARG A 54 -3.95 6.65 -15.36
CA ARG A 54 -2.71 7.41 -15.18
C ARG A 54 -1.51 6.52 -14.86
N VAL A 55 -1.71 5.45 -14.11
CA VAL A 55 -0.64 4.45 -13.88
C VAL A 55 -0.23 3.80 -15.19
N GLN A 56 -1.20 3.41 -16.01
CA GLN A 56 -0.94 2.83 -17.32
C GLN A 56 -0.18 3.80 -18.23
N GLU A 57 -0.60 5.06 -18.30
CA GLU A 57 0.09 6.12 -19.05
C GLU A 57 1.54 6.29 -18.57
N LYS A 58 1.75 6.35 -17.25
CA LYS A 58 3.10 6.47 -16.66
C LYS A 58 4.00 5.27 -16.93
N CYS A 59 3.42 4.07 -16.99
CA CYS A 59 4.15 2.87 -17.38
C CYS A 59 4.27 2.71 -18.91
N ASN A 60 3.97 3.74 -19.71
CA ASN A 60 4.00 3.69 -21.17
C ASN A 60 3.15 2.55 -21.75
N PHE A 61 1.97 2.32 -21.17
CA PHE A 61 1.03 1.25 -21.53
C PHE A 61 1.59 -0.16 -21.39
N LYS A 62 2.71 -0.34 -20.69
CA LYS A 62 3.24 -1.65 -20.31
C LYS A 62 2.54 -2.19 -19.08
N GLU A 63 2.74 -3.48 -18.82
CA GLU A 63 2.25 -4.13 -17.62
C GLU A 63 2.79 -3.46 -16.34
N PHE A 64 1.94 -3.41 -15.32
CA PHE A 64 2.30 -2.88 -14.02
C PHE A 64 1.71 -3.74 -12.92
N LYS A 65 2.39 -3.78 -11.78
CA LYS A 65 1.91 -4.42 -10.55
C LYS A 65 1.49 -3.34 -9.56
N ILE A 66 0.30 -3.47 -9.00
CA ILE A 66 -0.12 -2.64 -7.86
C ILE A 66 0.42 -3.29 -6.59
N ILE A 67 1.30 -2.58 -5.89
CA ILE A 67 1.90 -3.03 -4.62
C ILE A 67 1.00 -2.65 -3.44
N ARG A 68 0.46 -1.42 -3.48
CA ARG A 68 -0.44 -0.90 -2.45
C ARG A 68 -1.49 -0.03 -3.09
N TYR A 69 -2.70 -0.11 -2.57
CA TYR A 69 -3.81 0.75 -2.94
C TYR A 69 -4.58 1.12 -1.69
N ALA A 70 -4.99 2.38 -1.56
CA ALA A 70 -5.74 2.90 -0.44
C ALA A 70 -6.69 4.03 -0.88
N GLU A 71 -7.89 3.98 -0.35
CA GLU A 71 -8.89 5.02 -0.47
C GLU A 71 -8.97 5.74 0.87
N ARG A 72 -8.78 7.06 0.85
CA ARG A 72 -8.92 7.92 2.01
C ARG A 72 -10.21 8.70 1.86
N HIS A 73 -11.11 8.59 2.83
CA HIS A 73 -12.29 9.43 2.91
C HIS A 73 -11.92 10.88 3.27
N GLU A 74 -12.84 11.80 2.99
CA GLU A 74 -12.72 13.18 3.44
C GLU A 74 -12.57 13.21 4.96
N MET A 75 -11.64 14.03 5.45
CA MET A 75 -11.44 14.23 6.88
C MET A 75 -11.04 15.68 7.17
N TYR A 76 -11.32 16.11 8.39
CA TYR A 76 -10.87 17.40 8.91
C TYR A 76 -9.69 17.15 9.84
N GLY A 77 -8.68 18.02 9.77
CA GLY A 77 -7.58 17.99 10.73
C GLY A 77 -8.01 18.47 12.11
N ASP A 78 -7.25 18.11 13.14
CA ASP A 78 -7.58 18.47 14.52
C ASP A 78 -7.20 19.92 14.86
N ALA A 79 -6.26 20.51 14.12
CA ALA A 79 -5.77 21.86 14.38
C ALA A 79 -6.61 22.91 13.65
N LEU A 80 -7.13 23.89 14.38
CA LEU A 80 -7.77 25.06 13.78
C LEU A 80 -6.70 26.04 13.27
N SER A 81 -6.90 26.55 12.07
CA SER A 81 -6.06 27.59 11.47
C SER A 81 -6.93 28.72 10.92
N LEU A 82 -6.43 29.95 10.94
CA LEU A 82 -7.15 31.09 10.36
C LEU A 82 -7.22 30.91 8.85
N ASN A 83 -8.43 30.70 8.32
CA ASN A 83 -8.68 30.67 6.89
C ASN A 83 -8.71 32.12 6.36
N PRO A 84 -7.75 32.54 5.50
CA PRO A 84 -7.68 33.91 5.01
C PRO A 84 -8.85 34.28 4.08
N ALA A 85 -9.55 33.29 3.51
CA ALA A 85 -10.70 33.54 2.63
C ALA A 85 -11.98 33.83 3.42
N THR A 86 -12.19 33.18 4.56
CA THR A 86 -13.42 33.33 5.38
C THR A 86 -13.22 34.19 6.62
N GLY A 87 -11.97 34.44 7.01
CA GLY A 87 -11.60 35.16 8.25
C GLY A 87 -11.90 34.37 9.52
N LYS A 88 -12.19 33.06 9.41
CA LYS A 88 -12.56 32.20 10.54
C LYS A 88 -11.49 31.15 10.82
N TYR A 89 -11.40 30.74 12.07
CA TYR A 89 -10.58 29.60 12.46
C TYR A 89 -11.31 28.32 12.05
N GLU A 90 -10.75 27.60 11.09
CA GLU A 90 -11.32 26.40 10.51
C GLU A 90 -10.28 25.28 10.52
N ALA A 91 -10.74 24.04 10.71
CA ALA A 91 -9.92 22.86 10.57
C ALA A 91 -9.55 22.68 9.08
N PRO A 92 -8.31 22.31 8.74
CA PRO A 92 -7.94 22.04 7.36
C PRO A 92 -8.75 20.85 6.85
N LYS A 93 -9.46 21.06 5.75
CA LYS A 93 -10.21 20.02 5.05
C LYS A 93 -9.24 19.23 4.17
N PHE A 94 -9.09 17.94 4.43
CA PHE A 94 -8.38 17.01 3.56
C PHE A 94 -9.38 16.33 2.63
N PRO A 95 -9.30 16.55 1.31
CA PRO A 95 -10.22 15.91 0.40
C PRO A 95 -10.03 14.39 0.43
N ALA A 96 -11.13 13.70 0.11
CA ALA A 96 -11.08 12.29 -0.23
C ALA A 96 -10.04 12.05 -1.33
N SER A 97 -9.40 10.89 -1.36
CA SER A 97 -8.36 10.61 -2.35
C SER A 97 -8.17 9.12 -2.59
N VAL A 98 -7.81 8.76 -3.81
CA VAL A 98 -7.29 7.45 -4.17
C VAL A 98 -5.77 7.53 -4.22
N SER A 99 -5.08 6.60 -3.58
CA SER A 99 -3.62 6.56 -3.57
C SER A 99 -3.09 5.14 -3.68
N GLY A 100 -1.87 4.99 -4.21
CA GLY A 100 -1.24 3.70 -4.29
C GLY A 100 0.23 3.75 -4.67
N VAL A 101 0.86 2.60 -4.52
CA VAL A 101 2.22 2.33 -4.98
C VAL A 101 2.10 1.28 -6.08
N TYR A 102 2.68 1.56 -7.23
CA TYR A 102 2.73 0.65 -8.36
C TYR A 102 4.18 0.43 -8.79
N GLN A 103 4.40 -0.63 -9.55
CA GLN A 103 5.66 -0.96 -10.16
C GLN A 103 5.44 -1.19 -11.65
N CYS A 104 6.08 -0.38 -12.50
CA CYS A 104 6.10 -0.65 -13.94
C CYS A 104 7.02 -1.83 -14.19
N LEU A 105 6.52 -2.87 -14.86
CA LEU A 105 7.31 -4.07 -15.13
C LEU A 105 8.25 -3.81 -16.30
N GLU A 106 9.50 -4.26 -16.16
CA GLU A 106 10.39 -4.36 -17.31
C GLU A 106 9.88 -5.48 -18.23
N ASN A 107 9.97 -5.29 -19.55
CA ASN A 107 9.43 -6.23 -20.54
C ASN A 107 9.80 -7.68 -20.16
N SER A 108 8.77 -8.49 -19.92
CA SER A 108 8.88 -9.94 -19.77
C SER A 108 9.14 -10.63 -21.10
#